data_AF-A0A7Z9H5W9-F1
#
_entry.id   AF-A0A7Z9H5W9-F1
#
_cell.length_a   1.000
_cell.length_b   1.000
_cell.length_c   1.000
_cell.angle_alpha   90.00
_cell.angle_beta   90.00
_cell.angle_gamma   90.00
#
_symmetry.space_group_name_H-M   'P 1'
#
loop_
_entity.id
_entity.type
_entity.pdbx_description
1 polymer ?
#
loop_
_entity_poly.entity_id
_entity_poly.type
_entity_poly.pdbx_seq_one_letter_code
_entity_poly.pdbx_strand_id
1 'polypeptide(L)'
;MASEPKTRGGRRRLPQDERTQLQELEVLHPDTLLLVWKDGHETLYRHRALRESCACAACVDEWSSKAILDPATLPEDLTILRCDRTGRYGLNIAFSDGHSSGIYSLRSLRDECPCRECTLTRGKPPQVEGTDS
;
A
#
# COMPACT_ATOMS: atom_id res chain seq x y z
N MET A 1 27.35 35.32 36.05
CA MET A 1 27.09 33.99 35.46
C MET A 1 25.63 33.67 35.68
N ALA A 2 24.77 33.99 34.72
CA ALA A 2 23.36 33.61 34.76
C ALA A 2 23.11 32.78 33.49
N SER A 3 22.87 31.49 33.69
CA SER A 3 22.66 30.51 32.63
C SER A 3 21.26 30.65 32.04
N GLU A 4 21.15 30.88 30.74
CA GLU A 4 19.89 30.84 30.01
C GLU A 4 19.35 29.40 29.89
N PRO A 5 18.03 29.18 30.01
CA PRO A 5 17.44 27.88 29.77
C PRO A 5 17.36 27.61 28.26
N LYS A 6 18.08 26.60 27.77
CA LYS A 6 17.92 26.05 26.42
C LYS A 6 16.54 25.37 26.31
N THR A 7 15.57 26.08 25.72
CA THR A 7 14.33 25.47 25.21
C THR A 7 14.68 24.45 24.12
N ARG A 8 14.54 23.16 24.43
CA ARG A 8 14.60 22.08 23.43
C ARG A 8 13.37 22.19 22.54
N GLY A 9 13.57 22.62 21.29
CA GLY A 9 12.54 22.57 20.25
C GLY A 9 12.07 21.14 20.04
N GLY A 10 10.87 20.84 20.53
CA GLY A 10 10.20 19.57 20.23
C GLY A 10 9.99 19.47 18.72
N ARG A 11 10.45 18.36 18.13
CA ARG A 11 10.18 18.08 16.71
C ARG A 11 8.67 18.08 16.52
N ARG A 12 8.14 19.05 15.75
CA ARG A 12 6.74 19.03 15.31
C ARG A 12 6.49 17.70 14.60
N ARG A 13 5.64 16.85 15.17
CA ARG A 13 5.11 15.68 14.47
C ARG A 13 4.29 16.23 13.31
N LEU A 14 4.73 15.99 12.08
CA LEU A 14 3.89 16.23 10.91
C LEU A 14 2.59 15.43 11.11
N PRO A 15 1.41 16.01 10.81
CA PRO A 15 0.16 15.26 10.78
C PRO A 15 0.36 14.08 9.82
N GLN A 16 0.13 12.86 10.31
CA GLN A 16 0.21 11.68 9.47
C GLN A 16 -1.10 11.61 8.67
N ASP A 17 -1.01 11.47 7.35
CA ASP A 17 -2.16 11.35 6.46
C ASP A 17 -2.99 10.11 6.84
N GLU A 18 -4.20 10.33 7.35
CA GLU A 18 -5.11 9.28 7.85
C GLU A 18 -5.48 8.28 6.75
N ARG A 19 -5.46 8.69 5.47
CA ARG A 19 -5.68 7.81 4.31
C ARG A 19 -4.66 6.67 4.21
N THR A 20 -3.51 6.84 4.84
CA THR A 20 -2.42 5.84 4.85
C THR A 20 -2.22 5.20 6.21
N GLN A 21 -3.13 5.46 7.16
CA GLN A 21 -3.12 4.85 8.48
C GLN A 21 -4.08 3.66 8.52
N LEU A 22 -3.50 2.46 8.58
CA LEU A 22 -4.26 1.23 8.72
C LEU A 22 -4.84 1.10 10.14
N GLN A 23 -6.16 0.93 10.21
CA GLN A 23 -6.93 0.67 11.41
C GLN A 23 -7.13 -0.83 11.63
N GLU A 24 -7.51 -1.56 10.58
CA GLU A 24 -7.78 -3.00 10.63
C GLU A 24 -7.22 -3.72 9.40
N LEU A 25 -6.86 -4.98 9.60
CA LEU A 25 -6.31 -5.87 8.58
C LEU A 25 -6.87 -7.27 8.83
N GLU A 26 -7.50 -7.84 7.82
CA GLU A 26 -8.06 -9.18 7.89
C GLU A 26 -7.82 -9.95 6.59
N VAL A 27 -7.29 -11.17 6.71
CA VAL A 27 -7.19 -12.11 5.59
C VAL A 27 -8.51 -12.88 5.52
N LEU A 28 -9.33 -12.53 4.54
CA LEU A 28 -10.63 -13.15 4.28
C LEU A 28 -10.45 -14.30 3.29
N HIS A 29 -10.71 -15.52 3.73
CA HIS A 29 -10.66 -16.69 2.84
C HIS A 29 -11.91 -16.78 1.94
N PRO A 30 -11.75 -17.28 0.70
CA PRO A 30 -10.54 -17.92 0.19
C PRO A 30 -9.47 -16.95 -0.34
N ASP A 31 -9.82 -15.78 -0.84
CA ASP A 31 -8.97 -15.03 -1.80
C ASP A 31 -8.90 -13.52 -1.57
N THR A 32 -9.35 -13.00 -0.43
CA THR A 32 -9.49 -11.56 -0.20
C THR A 32 -8.66 -11.07 0.99
N LEU A 33 -8.06 -9.89 0.87
CA LEU A 33 -7.45 -9.14 1.97
C LEU A 33 -8.27 -7.86 2.19
N LEU A 34 -8.81 -7.69 3.39
CA LEU A 34 -9.48 -6.47 3.83
C LEU A 34 -8.49 -5.57 4.55
N LEU A 35 -8.48 -4.30 4.14
CA LEU A 35 -7.77 -3.22 4.80
C LEU A 35 -8.78 -2.12 5.16
N VAL A 36 -8.91 -1.79 6.44
CA VAL A 36 -9.71 -0.65 6.91
C VAL A 36 -8.76 0.48 7.31
N TRP A 37 -9.02 1.66 6.76
CA TRP A 37 -8.21 2.86 6.96
C TRP A 37 -8.86 3.77 8.02
N LYS A 38 -8.07 4.61 8.68
CA LYS A 38 -8.60 5.54 9.69
C LYS A 38 -9.54 6.61 9.15
N ASP A 39 -9.49 6.89 7.85
CA ASP A 39 -10.46 7.76 7.18
C ASP A 39 -11.82 7.06 6.94
N GLY A 40 -11.97 5.82 7.42
CA GLY A 40 -13.18 5.00 7.28
C GLY A 40 -13.31 4.30 5.94
N HIS A 41 -12.35 4.45 5.02
CA HIS A 41 -12.38 3.72 3.76
C HIS A 41 -12.02 2.25 3.97
N GLU A 42 -12.55 1.40 3.11
CA GLU A 42 -12.24 -0.03 3.05
C GLU A 42 -11.63 -0.37 1.70
N THR A 43 -10.56 -1.15 1.71
CA THR A 43 -9.94 -1.66 0.50
C THR A 43 -9.93 -3.18 0.53
N LEU A 44 -10.52 -3.77 -0.51
CA LEU A 44 -10.54 -5.21 -0.75
C LEU A 44 -9.56 -5.54 -1.88
N TYR A 45 -8.58 -6.37 -1.57
CA TYR A 45 -7.62 -6.88 -2.53
C TYR A 45 -7.82 -8.37 -2.76
N ARG A 46 -7.85 -8.80 -4.03
CA ARG A 46 -7.66 -10.22 -4.34
C ARG A 46 -6.21 -10.62 -4.03
N HIS A 47 -6.01 -11.79 -3.41
CA HIS A 47 -4.69 -12.33 -3.08
C HIS A 47 -3.79 -12.39 -4.31
N ARG A 48 -4.34 -12.85 -5.45
CA ARG A 48 -3.63 -12.88 -6.73
C ARG A 48 -3.24 -11.50 -7.23
N ALA A 49 -4.11 -10.50 -7.12
CA ALA A 49 -3.80 -9.13 -7.56
C ALA A 49 -2.65 -8.51 -6.74
N LEU A 50 -2.57 -8.79 -5.43
CA LEU A 50 -1.43 -8.36 -4.61
C LEU A 50 -0.14 -9.06 -5.03
N ARG A 51 -0.19 -10.37 -5.31
CA ARG A 51 0.99 -11.12 -5.76
C ARG A 51 1.52 -10.62 -7.10
N GLU A 52 0.61 -10.28 -8.02
CA GLU A 52 0.92 -9.70 -9.32
C GLU A 52 1.56 -8.30 -9.20
N SER A 53 1.19 -7.52 -8.19
CA SER A 53 1.77 -6.19 -7.94
C SER A 53 3.03 -6.20 -7.05
N CYS A 54 3.59 -7.38 -6.75
CA CYS A 54 4.78 -7.49 -5.91
C CYS A 54 5.98 -6.74 -6.53
N ALA A 55 6.45 -5.70 -5.86
CA ALA A 55 7.57 -4.87 -6.30
C ALA A 55 8.93 -5.26 -5.69
N CYS A 56 9.10 -6.51 -5.23
CA CYS A 56 10.38 -6.96 -4.70
C CYS A 56 11.39 -7.26 -5.82
N ALA A 57 12.68 -7.31 -5.50
CA ALA A 57 13.76 -7.57 -6.47
C ALA A 57 13.65 -8.92 -7.21
N ALA A 58 12.87 -9.87 -6.70
CA ALA A 58 12.60 -11.14 -7.40
C ALA A 58 11.44 -11.04 -8.40
N CYS A 59 10.62 -9.99 -8.31
CA CYS A 59 9.42 -9.81 -9.13
C CYS A 59 9.52 -8.62 -10.10
N VAL A 60 10.41 -7.67 -9.84
CA VAL A 60 10.68 -6.54 -10.74
C VAL A 60 12.17 -6.38 -11.00
N ASP A 61 12.52 -5.95 -12.20
CA ASP A 61 13.88 -5.57 -12.56
C ASP A 61 14.26 -4.26 -11.87
N GLU A 62 15.39 -4.25 -11.15
CA GLU A 62 15.82 -3.13 -10.31
C GLU A 62 16.07 -1.84 -11.11
N TRP A 63 16.52 -1.96 -12.37
CA TRP A 63 16.85 -0.81 -13.22
C TRP A 63 15.66 -0.24 -13.98
N SER A 64 14.74 -1.09 -14.43
CA SER A 64 13.61 -0.69 -15.27
C SER A 64 12.27 -0.68 -14.55
N SER A 65 12.19 -1.23 -13.33
CA SER A 65 10.95 -1.49 -12.60
C SER A 65 9.93 -2.33 -13.38
N LYS A 66 10.36 -3.02 -14.45
CA LYS A 66 9.49 -3.90 -15.23
C LYS A 66 9.27 -5.20 -14.47
N ALA A 67 8.04 -5.70 -14.52
CA ALA A 67 7.70 -7.00 -13.96
C ALA A 67 8.53 -8.12 -14.64
N ILE A 68 9.24 -8.89 -13.83
CA ILE A 68 9.88 -10.17 -14.19
C ILE A 68 8.89 -11.32 -13.94
N LEU A 69 8.00 -11.14 -12.95
CA LEU A 69 6.94 -12.11 -12.66
C LEU A 69 6.06 -12.31 -13.89
N ASP A 70 5.92 -13.56 -14.32
CA ASP A 70 4.92 -13.97 -15.29
C ASP A 70 3.61 -14.34 -14.55
N PRO A 71 2.52 -13.56 -14.69
CA PRO A 71 1.24 -13.86 -14.04
C PRO A 71 0.67 -15.23 -14.41
N ALA A 72 0.99 -15.77 -15.60
CA ALA A 72 0.52 -17.08 -16.03
C ALA A 72 1.12 -18.24 -15.22
N THR A 73 2.20 -17.99 -14.48
CA THR A 73 2.86 -18.98 -13.61
C THR A 73 2.27 -19.03 -12.20
N LEU A 74 1.39 -18.09 -11.83
CA LEU A 74 0.76 -18.07 -10.50
C LEU A 74 -0.31 -19.17 -10.38
N PRO A 75 -0.32 -19.93 -9.27
CA PRO A 75 -1.38 -20.90 -8.99
C PRO A 75 -2.78 -20.25 -8.98
N GLU A 76 -3.78 -20.96 -9.48
CA GLU A 76 -5.19 -20.50 -9.44
C GLU A 76 -5.72 -20.42 -8.00
N ASP A 77 -5.25 -21.29 -7.11
CA ASP A 77 -5.58 -21.35 -5.70
C ASP A 77 -4.58 -20.57 -4.82
N LEU A 78 -3.90 -19.56 -5.40
CA LEU A 78 -2.95 -18.73 -4.66
C LEU A 78 -3.66 -18.00 -3.51
N THR A 79 -3.15 -18.22 -2.29
CA THR A 79 -3.65 -17.57 -1.07
C THR A 79 -2.56 -16.84 -0.31
N ILE A 80 -2.96 -15.83 0.47
CA ILE A 80 -2.13 -15.25 1.52
C ILE A 80 -2.13 -16.19 2.73
N LEU A 81 -0.94 -16.61 3.15
CA LEU A 81 -0.73 -17.42 4.35
C LEU A 81 -0.51 -16.55 5.59
N ARG A 82 0.13 -15.40 5.42
CA ARG A 82 0.40 -14.46 6.50
C ARG A 82 0.53 -13.05 5.97
N CYS A 83 0.03 -12.08 6.74
CA CYS A 83 0.18 -10.67 6.42
C CYS A 83 0.54 -9.90 7.70
N ASP A 84 1.77 -9.43 7.77
CA ASP A 84 2.32 -8.75 8.95
C ASP A 84 2.54 -7.27 8.65
N ARG A 85 2.34 -6.42 9.65
CA ARG A 85 2.74 -5.01 9.56
C ARG A 85 4.26 -4.89 9.72
N THR A 86 4.90 -4.20 8.78
CA THR A 86 6.32 -3.87 8.85
C THR A 86 6.49 -2.41 9.24
N GLY A 87 6.81 -2.19 10.51
CA GLY A 87 6.98 -0.86 11.07
C GLY A 87 5.71 0.01 10.94
N ARG A 88 5.88 1.26 10.52
CA ARG A 88 4.78 2.21 10.30
C ARG A 88 4.39 2.39 8.84
N TYR A 89 5.06 1.70 7.91
CA TYR A 89 5.08 2.09 6.50
C TYR A 89 4.49 1.05 5.55
N GLY A 90 4.35 -0.21 5.94
CA GLY A 90 3.88 -1.22 4.99
C GLY A 90 3.49 -2.56 5.60
N LEU A 91 3.17 -3.49 4.71
CA LEU A 91 2.82 -4.88 5.00
C LEU A 91 3.84 -5.81 4.37
N ASN A 92 4.26 -6.84 5.08
CA ASN A 92 4.92 -8.01 4.49
C ASN A 92 3.89 -9.12 4.30
N ILE A 93 3.86 -9.73 3.12
CA ILE A 93 2.86 -10.73 2.77
C ILE A 93 3.58 -12.02 2.37
N ALA A 94 3.20 -13.13 3.01
CA ALA A 94 3.61 -14.48 2.65
C ALA A 94 2.48 -15.17 1.88
N PHE A 95 2.80 -15.72 0.72
CA PHE A 95 1.88 -16.38 -0.20
C PHE A 95 2.10 -17.90 -0.24
N SER A 96 1.08 -18.64 -0.67
CA SER A 96 1.13 -20.11 -0.77
C SER A 96 2.07 -20.64 -1.86
N ASP A 97 2.50 -19.81 -2.81
CA ASP A 97 3.55 -20.13 -3.80
C ASP A 97 4.97 -20.12 -3.19
N GLY A 98 5.09 -19.88 -1.88
CA GLY A 98 6.35 -19.79 -1.15
C GLY A 98 6.97 -18.40 -1.15
N HIS A 99 6.34 -17.40 -1.78
CA HIS A 99 6.86 -16.04 -1.83
C HIS A 99 6.56 -15.27 -0.53
N SER A 100 7.59 -14.68 0.08
CA SER A 100 7.44 -13.82 1.28
C SER A 100 8.32 -12.56 1.23
N SER A 101 8.84 -12.26 0.04
CA SER A 101 9.64 -11.11 -0.37
C SER A 101 9.07 -9.73 -0.11
N GLY A 102 7.79 -9.63 -0.51
CA GLY A 102 7.14 -8.37 -0.82
C GLY A 102 6.95 -7.49 0.40
N ILE A 103 7.29 -6.21 0.25
CA ILE A 103 6.90 -5.16 1.18
C ILE A 103 5.98 -4.20 0.41
N TYR A 104 4.73 -4.13 0.84
CA TYR A 104 3.70 -3.30 0.25
C TYR A 104 3.55 -2.04 1.09
N SER A 105 3.87 -0.87 0.53
CA SER A 105 3.73 0.37 1.28
C SER A 105 2.24 0.70 1.49
N LEU A 106 1.88 1.20 2.67
CA LEU A 106 0.51 1.63 2.96
C LEU A 106 0.03 2.74 1.99
N ARG A 107 0.98 3.55 1.50
CA ARG A 107 0.71 4.54 0.46
C ARG A 107 0.34 3.87 -0.86
N SER A 108 1.15 2.95 -1.35
CA SER A 108 0.88 2.22 -2.61
C SER A 108 -0.44 1.46 -2.53
N LEU A 109 -0.70 0.75 -1.43
CA LEU A 109 -1.98 0.07 -1.18
C LEU A 109 -3.18 1.02 -1.15
N ARG A 110 -2.98 2.27 -0.73
CA ARG A 110 -4.03 3.28 -0.79
C ARG A 110 -4.22 3.80 -2.21
N ASP A 111 -3.12 4.18 -2.84
CA ASP A 111 -3.08 4.80 -4.16
C ASP A 111 -3.55 3.81 -5.24
N GLU A 112 -3.33 2.51 -5.08
CA GLU A 112 -3.72 1.44 -6.00
C GLU A 112 -5.02 0.75 -5.60
N CYS A 113 -5.81 1.31 -4.67
CA CYS A 113 -7.08 0.73 -4.24
C CYS A 113 -7.97 0.40 -5.47
N PRO A 114 -8.41 -0.86 -5.66
CA PRO A 114 -9.13 -1.28 -6.87
C PRO A 114 -10.61 -0.92 -6.84
N CYS A 115 -11.10 -0.25 -5.79
CA CYS A 115 -12.50 0.12 -5.70
C CYS A 115 -12.88 1.09 -6.83
N ARG A 116 -14.17 1.09 -7.17
CA ARG A 116 -14.70 1.89 -8.28
C ARG A 116 -14.42 3.39 -8.08
N GLU A 117 -14.59 3.90 -6.87
CA GLU A 117 -14.39 5.31 -6.55
C GLU A 117 -12.94 5.77 -6.76
N CYS A 118 -11.97 5.02 -6.21
CA CYS A 118 -10.55 5.34 -6.39
C CYS A 118 -10.11 5.21 -7.85
N THR A 119 -10.63 4.21 -8.56
CA THR A 119 -10.34 4.02 -9.99
C THR A 119 -10.83 5.19 -10.84
N LEU A 120 -12.05 5.68 -10.58
CA LEU A 120 -12.59 6.85 -11.28
C LEU A 120 -11.82 8.13 -10.96
N THR A 121 -11.43 8.30 -9.70
CA THR A 121 -10.65 9.47 -9.26
C THR A 121 -9.28 9.51 -9.94
N ARG A 122 -8.58 8.36 -10.04
CA ARG A 122 -7.29 8.26 -10.73
C ARG A 122 -7.38 8.50 -12.24
N GLY A 123 -8.48 8.07 -12.86
CA GLY A 123 -8.68 8.20 -14.31
C GLY A 123 -9.09 9.59 -14.78
N LYS A 124 -9.42 10.52 -13.86
CA LYS A 124 -9.85 11.87 -14.22
C LYS A 124 -8.64 12.70 -14.69
N PRO A 125 -8.62 13.23 -15.94
CA PRO A 125 -7.57 14.14 -16.37
C PRO A 125 -7.58 15.41 -15.51
N PRO A 126 -6.43 16.07 -15.29
CA PRO A 126 -6.36 17.30 -14.51
C PRO A 126 -7.32 18.33 -15.13
N GLN A 127 -8.31 18.77 -14.34
CA GLN A 127 -9.23 19.79 -14.81
C GLN A 127 -8.49 21.12 -14.79
N VAL A 128 -8.00 21.55 -15.94
CA VAL A 128 -7.55 22.92 -16.15
C VAL A 128 -8.78 23.82 -16.17
N GLU A 129 -9.12 24.40 -15.04
CA GLU A 129 -10.12 25.48 -14.98
C GLU A 129 -9.51 26.70 -15.66
N GLY A 130 -9.87 26.87 -16.94
CA GLY A 130 -9.53 28.04 -17.72
C GLY A 130 -10.24 29.27 -17.17
N THR A 131 -9.52 30.10 -16.43
CA THR A 131 -9.89 31.50 -16.22
C THR A 131 -9.34 32.29 -17.40
N ASP A 132 -10.19 32.57 -18.39
CA ASP A 132 -9.93 33.62 -19.38
C ASP A 132 -11.05 34.67 -19.27
N SER A 133 -10.64 35.93 -19.22
CA SER A 133 -11.46 37.12 -18.91
C SER A 133 -11.85 37.88 -20.16
#